data_AF-A0A662KM00-F1
#
_entry.id   AF-A0A662KM00-F1
#
_cell.length_a   1.000
_cell.length_b   1.000
_cell.length_c   1.000
_cell.angle_alpha   90.00
_cell.angle_beta   90.00
_cell.angle_gamma   90.00
#
_symmetry.space_group_name_H-M   'P 1'
#
loop_
_entity.id
_entity.type
_entity.pdbx_description
1 polymer ?
#
loop_
_entity_poly.entity_id
_entity_poly.type
_entity_poly.pdbx_seq_one_letter_code
_entity_poly.pdbx_strand_id
1 'polypeptide(L)'
;MIGAYAFFWKGMKQFFASKSAVFWTFIFPIMVGLLFAGIFGHESSPSMIPVGIVGEERNSTISDIFIENMKNITIDSKKLFVIKMYDSKGEALEG
;
A
#
# COMPACT_ATOMS: atom_id res chain seq x y z
N MET A 1 -16.46 -47.37 -10.05
CA MET A 1 -15.70 -46.66 -8.98
C MET A 1 -14.22 -47.04 -8.93
N ILE A 2 -13.83 -48.31 -9.11
CA ILE A 2 -12.42 -48.78 -8.99
C ILE A 2 -11.46 -48.10 -9.99
N GLY A 3 -11.90 -47.87 -11.23
CA GLY A 3 -11.06 -47.24 -12.26
C GLY A 3 -10.68 -45.78 -11.97
N ALA A 4 -11.57 -45.00 -11.33
CA ALA A 4 -11.30 -43.61 -10.97
C ALA A 4 -10.24 -43.52 -9.86
N TYR A 5 -10.33 -44.40 -8.86
CA TYR A 5 -9.33 -44.49 -7.79
C TYR A 5 -7.96 -44.89 -8.34
N ALA A 6 -7.90 -45.87 -9.24
CA ALA A 6 -6.65 -46.29 -9.87
C ALA A 6 -6.00 -45.16 -10.69
N PHE A 7 -6.81 -44.38 -11.40
CA PHE A 7 -6.35 -43.21 -12.15
C PHE A 7 -5.77 -42.13 -11.23
N PHE A 8 -6.49 -41.76 -10.16
CA PHE A 8 -6.01 -40.79 -9.16
C PHE A 8 -4.73 -41.26 -8.46
N TRP A 9 -4.67 -42.53 -8.08
CA TRP A 9 -3.50 -43.12 -7.43
C TRP A 9 -2.26 -43.10 -8.33
N LYS A 10 -2.43 -43.39 -9.62
CA LYS A 10 -1.36 -43.29 -10.62
C LYS A 10 -0.87 -41.86 -10.76
N GLY A 11 -1.80 -40.89 -10.82
CA GLY A 11 -1.48 -39.47 -10.88
C GLY A 11 -0.67 -39.00 -9.67
N MET A 12 -1.08 -39.36 -8.45
CA MET A 12 -0.32 -39.02 -7.24
C MET A 12 1.09 -39.61 -7.25
N LYS A 13 1.24 -40.90 -7.58
CA LYS A 13 2.57 -41.53 -7.65
C LYS A 13 3.49 -40.83 -8.65
N GLN A 14 2.95 -40.45 -9.81
CA GLN A 14 3.70 -39.74 -10.84
C GLN A 14 4.07 -38.31 -10.41
N PHE A 15 3.18 -37.63 -9.70
CA PHE A 15 3.44 -36.32 -9.10
C PHE A 15 4.58 -36.39 -8.07
N PHE A 16 4.52 -37.32 -7.12
CA PHE A 16 5.56 -37.49 -6.09
C PHE A 16 6.89 -38.02 -6.64
N ALA A 17 6.89 -38.70 -7.79
CA ALA A 17 8.13 -39.11 -8.47
C ALA A 17 8.90 -37.91 -9.05
N SER A 18 8.22 -36.81 -9.36
CA SER A 18 8.85 -35.58 -9.83
C SER A 18 9.18 -34.65 -8.67
N LYS A 19 10.43 -34.67 -8.22
CA LYS A 19 10.93 -33.76 -7.16
C LYS A 19 10.66 -32.29 -7.50
N SER A 20 10.77 -31.93 -8.78
CA SER A 20 10.49 -30.59 -9.27
C SER A 20 9.01 -30.22 -9.12
N ALA A 21 8.09 -31.12 -9.51
CA ALA A 21 6.65 -30.85 -9.41
C ALA A 21 6.24 -30.62 -7.95
N VAL A 22 6.67 -31.51 -7.05
CA VAL A 22 6.41 -31.37 -5.61
C VAL A 22 6.96 -30.05 -5.07
N PHE A 23 8.21 -29.71 -5.39
CA PHE A 23 8.85 -28.47 -4.95
C PHE A 23 8.06 -27.23 -5.39
N TRP A 24 7.76 -27.10 -6.68
CA TRP A 24 7.07 -25.93 -7.22
C TRP A 24 5.63 -25.81 -6.74
N THR A 25 4.92 -26.93 -6.50
CA THR A 25 3.55 -26.91 -5.95
C THR A 25 3.48 -26.25 -4.58
N PHE A 26 4.52 -26.37 -3.74
CA PHE A 26 4.54 -25.73 -2.42
C PHE A 26 5.22 -24.36 -2.44
N ILE A 27 6.34 -24.22 -3.15
CA ILE A 27 7.12 -22.98 -3.15
C ILE A 27 6.40 -21.85 -3.87
N PHE A 28 5.70 -22.13 -4.98
CA PHE A 28 5.02 -21.10 -5.73
C PHE A 28 3.93 -20.39 -4.91
N PRO A 29 2.98 -21.10 -4.25
CA PRO A 29 2.00 -20.45 -3.38
C PRO A 29 2.63 -19.67 -2.22
N ILE A 30 3.72 -20.17 -1.64
CA ILE A 30 4.44 -19.47 -0.56
C ILE A 30 5.05 -18.17 -1.09
N MET A 31 5.73 -18.20 -2.24
CA MET A 31 6.31 -17.00 -2.84
C MET A 31 5.23 -15.97 -3.18
N VAL A 32 4.12 -16.40 -3.78
CA VAL A 32 2.99 -15.51 -4.07
C VAL A 32 2.43 -14.92 -2.76
N GLY A 33 2.19 -15.76 -1.75
CA GLY A 33 1.71 -15.30 -0.44
C GLY A 33 2.64 -14.26 0.20
N LEU A 34 3.95 -14.47 0.13
CA LEU A 34 4.94 -13.52 0.63
C LEU A 34 4.97 -12.21 -0.15
N LEU A 35 4.82 -12.25 -1.48
CA LEU A 35 4.71 -11.04 -2.30
C LEU A 35 3.47 -10.23 -1.93
N PHE A 36 2.33 -10.90 -1.78
CA PHE A 36 1.09 -10.24 -1.35
C PHE A 36 1.21 -9.68 0.08
N ALA A 37 1.79 -10.44 1.00
CA ALA A 37 2.04 -9.96 2.36
C ALA A 37 3.02 -8.78 2.38
N GLY A 38 4.03 -8.74 1.50
CA GLY A 38 4.95 -7.61 1.39
C GLY A 38 4.25 -6.34 0.89
N ILE A 39 3.45 -6.47 -0.17
CA ILE A 39 2.76 -5.33 -0.81
C ILE A 39 1.61 -4.82 0.06
N PHE A 40 0.81 -5.71 0.63
CA PHE A 40 -0.46 -5.37 1.30
C PHE A 40 -0.45 -5.58 2.81
N GLY A 41 0.56 -6.27 3.37
CA GLY A 41 0.64 -6.56 4.80
C GLY A 41 1.24 -5.43 5.62
N HIS A 42 1.74 -4.37 4.99
CA HIS A 42 2.06 -3.14 5.68
C HIS A 42 0.77 -2.32 5.82
N GLU A 43 0.40 -1.97 7.05
CA GLU A 43 -0.47 -0.83 7.27
C GLU A 43 0.24 0.37 6.64
N SER A 44 -0.25 0.81 5.48
CA SER A 44 0.14 2.06 4.88
C SER A 44 -0.21 3.15 5.89
N SER A 45 0.73 3.47 6.79
CA SER A 45 0.66 4.68 7.58
C SER A 45 0.33 5.80 6.60
N PRO A 46 -0.69 6.63 6.88
CA PRO A 46 -1.04 7.72 5.98
C PRO A 46 0.24 8.45 5.66
N SER A 47 0.66 8.41 4.39
CA SER A 47 1.85 9.12 3.96
C SER A 47 1.59 10.57 4.33
N MET A 48 2.39 11.13 5.23
CA MET A 48 2.29 12.53 5.59
C MET A 48 2.55 13.33 4.32
N ILE A 49 1.50 13.82 3.67
CA ILE A 49 1.61 14.50 2.38
C ILE A 49 2.14 15.91 2.67
N PRO A 50 3.36 16.25 2.22
CA PRO A 50 3.87 17.61 2.38
C PRO A 50 3.08 18.54 1.44
N VAL A 51 2.48 19.58 2.00
CA VAL A 51 1.71 20.59 1.25
C VAL A 51 2.30 21.96 1.53
N GLY A 52 2.77 22.63 0.49
CA GLY A 52 3.16 24.03 0.52
C GLY A 52 1.97 24.93 0.20
N ILE A 53 1.69 25.92 1.04
CA ILE A 53 0.61 26.88 0.82
C ILE A 53 1.22 28.28 0.72
N VAL A 54 0.99 28.95 -0.41
CA VAL A 54 1.42 30.33 -0.64
C VAL A 54 0.23 31.26 -0.40
N GLY A 55 0.31 32.08 0.65
CA GLY A 55 -0.75 33.00 1.01
C GLY A 55 -0.58 34.37 0.38
N GLU A 56 -0.81 34.52 -0.93
CA GLU A 56 -0.82 35.85 -1.57
C GLU A 56 -2.03 36.70 -1.12
N GLU A 57 -3.16 36.07 -0.76
CA GLU A 57 -4.35 36.73 -0.20
C GLU A 57 -4.70 36.17 1.20
N ARG A 58 -4.03 36.69 2.23
CA ARG A 58 -4.21 36.28 3.64
C ARG A 58 -5.54 36.69 4.30
N ASN A 59 -6.56 37.12 3.55
CA ASN A 59 -7.79 37.71 4.10
C ASN A 59 -9.10 37.05 3.64
N SER A 60 -9.03 35.84 3.08
CA SER A 60 -10.20 35.06 2.69
C SER A 60 -10.55 34.08 3.81
N THR A 61 -11.70 34.27 4.48
CA THR A 61 -12.22 33.36 5.53
C THR A 61 -12.34 31.91 5.03
N ILE A 62 -12.58 31.72 3.74
CA ILE A 62 -12.68 30.38 3.11
C ILE A 62 -11.31 29.69 3.07
N SER A 63 -10.24 30.45 2.81
CA SER A 63 -8.87 29.91 2.79
C SER A 63 -8.43 29.46 4.17
N ASP A 64 -8.75 30.23 5.22
CA ASP A 64 -8.40 29.89 6.61
C ASP A 64 -9.10 28.61 7.08
N ILE A 65 -10.41 28.50 6.80
CA ILE A 65 -11.21 27.30 7.14
C ILE A 65 -10.68 26.08 6.38
N PHE A 66 -10.30 26.22 5.12
CA PHE A 66 -9.74 25.12 4.32
C PHE A 66 -8.41 24.63 4.90
N ILE A 67 -7.52 25.56 5.24
CA ILE A 67 -6.21 25.28 5.84
C ILE A 67 -6.39 24.61 7.22
N GLU A 68 -7.31 25.10 8.03
CA GLU A 68 -7.61 24.53 9.35
C GLU A 68 -8.12 23.09 9.23
N ASN A 69 -9.07 22.85 8.31
CA ASN A 69 -9.56 21.51 8.04
C ASN A 69 -8.42 20.57 7.58
N MET A 70 -7.52 21.03 6.70
CA MET A 70 -6.35 20.25 6.31
C MET A 70 -5.41 19.93 7.48
N LYS A 71 -5.22 20.84 8.45
CA LYS A 71 -4.41 20.59 9.66
C LYS A 71 -5.05 19.54 10.58
N ASN A 72 -6.38 19.47 10.56
CA ASN A 72 -7.16 18.65 11.49
C ASN A 72 -7.55 17.28 10.92
N ILE A 73 -7.38 17.04 9.60
CA ILE A 73 -7.63 15.72 9.01
C ILE A 73 -6.59 14.71 9.50
N THR A 74 -7.09 13.67 10.15
CA THR A 74 -6.31 12.53 10.63
C THR A 74 -6.87 11.21 10.12
N ILE A 75 -6.00 10.27 9.80
CA ILE A 75 -6.34 8.87 9.53
C ILE A 75 -5.54 8.03 10.54
N ASP A 76 -6.20 7.10 11.23
CA ASP A 76 -5.58 6.23 12.25
C ASP A 76 -4.77 6.99 13.31
N SER A 77 -5.33 8.10 13.80
CA SER A 77 -4.71 9.01 14.79
C SER A 77 -3.40 9.68 14.32
N LYS A 78 -3.08 9.64 13.03
CA LYS A 78 -1.94 10.32 12.40
C LYS A 78 -2.43 11.45 11.49
N LYS A 79 -1.73 12.58 11.50
CA LYS A 79 -2.02 13.71 10.59
C LYS A 79 -1.76 13.29 9.15
N LEU A 80 -2.72 13.58 8.27
CA LEU A 80 -2.60 13.25 6.85
C LEU A 80 -1.68 14.23 6.10
N PHE A 81 -1.68 15.51 6.51
CA PHE A 81 -0.95 16.57 5.83
C PHE A 81 0.11 17.21 6.74
N VAL A 82 1.28 17.48 6.18
CA VAL A 82 2.32 18.33 6.77
C VAL A 82 2.33 19.63 5.99
N ILE A 83 1.81 20.69 6.61
CA ILE A 83 1.58 21.97 5.92
C ILE A 83 2.73 22.93 6.23
N LYS A 84 3.38 23.43 5.18
CA LYS A 84 4.38 24.51 5.25
C LYS A 84 3.80 25.76 4.59
N MET A 85 3.81 26.85 5.34
CA MET A 85 3.31 28.14 4.87
C MET A 85 4.47 28.94 4.27
N TYR A 86 4.23 29.59 3.15
CA TYR A 86 5.19 30.45 2.48
C TYR A 86 4.60 31.85 2.30
N ASP A 87 5.42 32.87 2.51
CA ASP A 87 5.00 34.27 2.38
C ASP A 87 4.98 34.72 0.92
N SER A 88 5.72 34.04 0.04
CA SER A 88 5.79 34.36 -1.38
C SER A 88 5.97 33.12 -2.26
N LYS A 89 5.63 33.24 -3.56
CA LYS A 89 5.88 32.18 -4.54
C LYS A 89 7.37 31.88 -4.72
N GLY A 90 8.24 32.89 -4.60
CA GLY A 90 9.69 32.72 -4.72
C GLY A 90 10.24 31.81 -3.62
N GLU A 91 9.86 32.10 -2.37
CA GLU A 91 10.24 31.30 -1.21
C GLU A 91 9.74 29.84 -1.30
N ALA A 92 8.54 29.64 -1.86
CA ALA A 92 7.96 28.31 -2.03
C ALA A 92 8.65 27.46 -3.11
N LEU A 93 9.32 28.09 -4.08
CA LEU A 93 10.02 27.40 -5.17
C LEU A 93 11.48 27.09 -4.81
N GLU A 94 12.04 27.77 -3.81
CA GLU A 94 13.42 27.61 -3.35
C GLU A 94 13.58 26.65 -2.15
N GLY A 95 12.49 26.26 -1.49
CA GLY A 95 12.49 25.56 -0.20
C GLY A 95 11.88 24.17 -0.13
#